data_AF-A0A0J9WUT3-F1
#
_entry.id   AF-A0A0J9WUT3-F1
#
_cell.length_a   1.000
_cell.length_b   1.000
_cell.length_c   1.000
_cell.angle_alpha   90.00
_cell.angle_beta   90.00
_cell.angle_gamma   90.00
#
_symmetry.space_group_name_H-M   'P 1'
#
loop_
_entity.id
_entity.type
_entity.pdbx_description
1 polymer ?
#
loop_
_entity_poly.entity_id
_entity_poly.type
_entity_poly.pdbx_seq_one_letter_code
_entity_poly.pdbx_strand_id
1 'polypeptide(L)'
;MTLLRQQLHSQIHSIEQLESKVAGQEKAKKELGQLLAKNREMALKAEKELANKLRKTEKALRQSKTTESRLKSKLDKTILEAYEREQREAEHGREDHESIDSAHDALERALQEKAAIQAELDDATQQLTSTRHELSVAQKAMETCKNNCQAKEAQIAALTEQLAAANRTNAELSTTLDSTKADLASKERDAARLTESLDQANSNLEAANQAIAQKDSAIATLEVGLAGAQAERDQKIQLLQELQESTEATQKALQDKIDQLSAHDLEDHQRLEAANEAKRICDESVRDLQSKVDAATAHDAEVQARLQAEEEAKRVAEAELERVKLQLEEANKPKLPNKVALRNPIPIVGSLGGAADNYDDIVYPIVSSFPVTIFGYSSTNVYVSINGLLSLDKGNTIYSYQPLPYRSSDMPPYTLFPFWCDLYIYKDTPQGIYYEITGEAPSRSLCIEWYVSRYRDRDQYYHFMVILEEARPNYVTYKYFEALDKGTKCTIGAQGPNSVQQWSYNEAKALPGVQVTIDTNSGSVTQSTFPITN
;
A
#
# COMPACT_ATOMS: atom_id res chain seq x y z
N MET A 1 -43.71 135.14 160.78
CA MET A 1 -42.32 135.37 160.29
C MET A 1 -41.71 134.13 159.64
N THR A 2 -41.59 132.98 160.33
CA THR A 2 -40.85 131.80 159.83
C THR A 2 -41.39 131.23 158.50
N LEU A 3 -42.71 131.23 158.31
CA LEU A 3 -43.36 130.60 157.14
C LEU A 3 -43.06 131.30 155.79
N LEU A 4 -42.88 132.64 155.78
CA LEU A 4 -42.68 133.39 154.54
C LEU A 4 -41.31 133.14 153.88
N ARG A 5 -40.26 132.86 154.66
CA ARG A 5 -38.91 132.63 154.11
C ARG A 5 -38.81 131.33 153.30
N GLN A 6 -39.54 130.28 153.70
CA GLN A 6 -39.55 129.00 152.97
C GLN A 6 -40.22 129.12 151.60
N GLN A 7 -41.30 129.90 151.49
CA GLN A 7 -42.02 130.09 150.23
C GLN A 7 -41.17 130.83 149.17
N LEU A 8 -40.41 131.85 149.58
CA LEU A 8 -39.58 132.63 148.65
C LEU A 8 -38.44 131.81 148.03
N HIS A 9 -37.78 130.94 148.81
CA HIS A 9 -36.72 130.07 148.29
C HIS A 9 -37.26 129.03 147.28
N SER A 10 -38.46 128.50 147.50
CA SER A 10 -39.09 127.56 146.55
C SER A 10 -39.42 128.19 145.20
N GLN A 11 -39.77 129.49 145.16
CA GLN A 11 -40.10 130.17 143.92
C GLN A 11 -38.86 130.52 143.08
N ILE A 12 -37.78 130.97 143.71
CA ILE A 12 -36.52 131.29 143.00
C ILE A 12 -36.01 130.07 142.22
N HIS A 13 -35.98 128.90 142.86
CA HIS A 13 -35.45 127.69 142.21
C HIS A 13 -36.35 127.15 141.08
N SER A 14 -37.65 127.51 141.07
CA SER A 14 -38.55 127.19 139.95
C SER A 14 -38.31 128.10 138.73
N ILE A 15 -37.87 129.35 138.94
CA ILE A 15 -37.57 130.29 137.86
C ILE A 15 -36.30 129.85 137.12
N GLU A 16 -35.23 129.50 137.84
CA GLU A 16 -33.97 129.01 137.25
C GLU A 16 -34.17 127.78 136.35
N GLN A 17 -35.05 126.84 136.73
CA GLN A 17 -35.38 125.68 135.91
C GLN A 17 -36.15 126.02 134.62
N LEU A 18 -36.96 127.09 134.63
CA LEU A 18 -37.71 127.52 133.45
C LEU A 18 -36.81 128.23 132.44
N GLU A 19 -35.90 129.09 132.90
CA GLU A 19 -34.94 129.80 132.03
C GLU A 19 -34.03 128.80 131.27
N SER A 20 -33.56 127.75 131.97
CA SER A 20 -32.79 126.66 131.36
C SER A 20 -33.56 125.94 130.23
N LYS A 21 -34.87 125.69 130.41
CA LYS A 21 -35.71 125.05 129.38
C LYS A 21 -35.95 125.92 128.16
N VAL A 22 -36.14 127.23 128.34
CA VAL A 22 -36.36 128.17 127.23
C VAL A 22 -35.13 128.26 126.33
N ALA A 23 -33.93 128.38 126.92
CA ALA A 23 -32.66 128.37 126.17
C ALA A 23 -32.46 127.08 125.35
N GLY A 24 -32.89 125.92 125.89
CA GLY A 24 -32.88 124.65 125.18
C GLY A 24 -33.80 124.63 123.95
N GLN A 25 -34.99 125.26 124.03
CA GLN A 25 -35.96 125.28 122.93
C GLN A 25 -35.54 126.20 121.77
N GLU A 26 -34.92 127.34 122.03
CA GLU A 26 -34.42 128.23 120.96
C GLU A 26 -33.35 127.56 120.09
N LYS A 27 -32.44 126.80 120.70
CA LYS A 27 -31.40 126.07 119.97
C LYS A 27 -31.99 125.06 118.98
N ALA A 28 -32.95 124.25 119.44
CA ALA A 28 -33.62 123.24 118.61
C ALA A 28 -34.36 123.85 117.40
N LYS A 29 -35.02 125.00 117.59
CA LYS A 29 -35.72 125.72 116.52
C LYS A 29 -34.77 126.17 115.40
N LYS A 30 -33.55 126.59 115.75
CA LYS A 30 -32.54 127.07 114.80
C LYS A 30 -31.95 125.93 113.95
N GLU A 31 -31.71 124.78 114.57
CA GLU A 31 -31.24 123.56 113.90
C GLU A 31 -32.30 123.00 112.92
N LEU A 32 -33.58 122.99 113.32
CA LEU A 32 -34.68 122.53 112.45
C LEU A 32 -34.83 123.40 111.17
N GLY A 33 -34.66 124.73 111.31
CA GLY A 33 -34.72 125.67 110.19
C GLY A 33 -33.62 125.44 109.14
N GLN A 34 -32.40 125.12 109.57
CA GLN A 34 -31.30 124.78 108.67
C GLN A 34 -31.52 123.45 107.94
N LEU A 35 -32.08 122.45 108.63
CA LEU A 35 -32.36 121.14 108.04
C LEU A 35 -33.41 121.21 106.92
N LEU A 36 -34.48 121.99 107.14
CA LEU A 36 -35.55 122.19 106.15
C LEU A 36 -35.07 122.89 104.88
N ALA A 37 -34.20 123.90 104.99
CA ALA A 37 -33.62 124.58 103.83
C ALA A 37 -32.79 123.60 102.97
N LYS A 38 -31.92 122.81 103.61
CA LYS A 38 -31.08 121.81 102.93
C LYS A 38 -31.90 120.73 102.22
N ASN A 39 -32.97 120.23 102.83
CA ASN A 39 -33.86 119.25 102.20
C ASN A 39 -34.57 119.83 100.96
N ARG A 40 -34.98 121.09 101.00
CA ARG A 40 -35.69 121.75 99.88
C ARG A 40 -34.78 121.92 98.66
N GLU A 41 -33.51 122.24 98.87
CA GLU A 41 -32.51 122.34 97.80
C GLU A 41 -32.19 120.97 97.16
N MET A 42 -32.06 119.92 97.98
CA MET A 42 -31.85 118.55 97.48
C MET A 42 -33.01 118.06 96.62
N ALA A 43 -34.26 118.34 97.02
CA ALA A 43 -35.45 117.96 96.27
C ALA A 43 -35.49 118.60 94.86
N LEU A 44 -35.27 119.91 94.78
CA LEU A 44 -35.23 120.66 93.50
C LEU A 44 -34.11 120.17 92.56
N LYS A 45 -32.97 119.73 93.11
CA LYS A 45 -31.88 119.16 92.32
C LYS A 45 -32.26 117.79 91.75
N ALA A 46 -32.87 116.93 92.55
CA ALA A 46 -33.35 115.61 92.12
C ALA A 46 -34.44 115.70 91.04
N GLU A 47 -35.40 116.64 91.18
CA GLU A 47 -36.47 116.86 90.21
C GLU A 47 -35.93 117.25 88.81
N LYS A 48 -34.99 118.21 88.75
CA LYS A 48 -34.32 118.59 87.50
C LYS A 48 -33.54 117.44 86.88
N GLU A 49 -32.93 116.58 87.69
CA GLU A 49 -32.19 115.42 87.20
C GLU A 49 -33.13 114.35 86.61
N LEU A 50 -34.26 114.09 87.27
CA LEU A 50 -35.32 113.19 86.79
C LEU A 50 -35.96 113.70 85.48
N ALA A 51 -36.31 114.99 85.39
CA ALA A 51 -36.87 115.58 84.18
C ALA A 51 -35.91 115.49 82.97
N ASN A 52 -34.61 115.67 83.20
CA ASN A 52 -33.58 115.49 82.18
C ASN A 52 -33.39 114.01 81.78
N LYS A 53 -33.48 113.07 82.73
CA LYS A 53 -33.48 111.63 82.41
C LYS A 53 -34.70 111.25 81.58
N LEU A 54 -35.90 111.71 81.96
CA LEU A 54 -37.15 111.45 81.24
C LEU A 54 -37.10 111.90 79.78
N ARG A 55 -36.69 113.16 79.53
CA ARG A 55 -36.54 113.69 78.15
C ARG A 55 -35.53 112.89 77.31
N LYS A 56 -34.43 112.41 77.92
CA LYS A 56 -33.46 111.55 77.24
C LYS A 56 -34.08 110.20 76.88
N THR A 57 -34.81 109.57 77.80
CA THR A 57 -35.49 108.29 77.54
C THR A 57 -36.62 108.41 76.51
N GLU A 58 -37.40 109.49 76.51
CA GLU A 58 -38.43 109.75 75.48
C GLU A 58 -37.83 109.91 74.09
N LYS A 59 -36.71 110.64 73.97
CA LYS A 59 -35.99 110.78 72.69
C LYS A 59 -35.43 109.44 72.21
N ALA A 60 -34.84 108.66 73.11
CA ALA A 60 -34.36 107.31 72.80
C ALA A 60 -35.49 106.37 72.36
N LEU A 61 -36.66 106.42 73.03
CA LEU A 61 -37.83 105.63 72.67
C LEU A 61 -38.40 106.01 71.31
N ARG A 62 -38.47 107.31 70.98
CA ARG A 62 -38.89 107.76 69.63
C ARG A 62 -37.91 107.28 68.55
N GLN A 63 -36.60 107.38 68.80
CA GLN A 63 -35.58 106.87 67.88
C GLN A 63 -35.70 105.34 67.71
N SER A 64 -35.90 104.61 68.81
CA SER A 64 -36.11 103.16 68.83
C SER A 64 -37.31 102.74 67.96
N LYS A 65 -38.48 103.37 68.11
CA LYS A 65 -39.67 103.10 67.28
C LYS A 65 -39.45 103.40 65.79
N THR A 66 -38.71 104.45 65.46
CA THR A 66 -38.35 104.74 64.05
C THR A 66 -37.39 103.68 63.50
N THR A 67 -36.41 103.22 64.28
CA THR A 67 -35.53 102.14 63.86
C THR A 67 -36.25 100.80 63.73
N GLU A 68 -37.19 100.49 64.64
CA GLU A 68 -38.05 99.31 64.60
C GLU A 68 -38.89 99.28 63.32
N SER A 69 -39.57 100.39 63.00
CA SER A 69 -40.36 100.50 61.76
C SER A 69 -39.50 100.32 60.50
N ARG A 70 -38.27 100.86 60.49
CA ARG A 70 -37.33 100.68 59.38
C ARG A 70 -36.79 99.26 59.28
N LEU A 71 -36.55 98.59 60.42
CA LEU A 71 -36.11 97.20 60.45
C LEU A 71 -37.24 96.26 60.01
N LYS A 72 -38.48 96.51 60.43
CA LYS A 72 -39.66 95.76 59.98
C LYS A 72 -39.83 95.86 58.46
N SER A 73 -39.84 97.07 57.90
CA SER A 73 -39.92 97.26 56.44
C SER A 73 -38.77 96.58 55.67
N LYS A 74 -37.56 96.54 56.24
CA LYS A 74 -36.46 95.75 55.65
C LYS A 74 -36.71 94.24 55.75
N LEU A 75 -37.17 93.75 56.90
CA LEU A 75 -37.47 92.34 57.12
C LEU A 75 -38.58 91.85 56.17
N ASP A 76 -39.69 92.59 56.09
CA ASP A 76 -40.81 92.29 55.19
C ASP A 76 -40.33 92.22 53.73
N LYS A 77 -39.47 93.16 53.31
CA LYS A 77 -38.85 93.16 51.98
C LYS A 77 -37.93 91.95 51.77
N THR A 78 -37.05 91.63 52.72
CA THR A 78 -36.11 90.50 52.60
C THR A 78 -36.84 89.15 52.61
N ILE A 79 -37.95 89.01 53.35
CA ILE A 79 -38.78 87.82 53.32
C ILE A 79 -39.42 87.64 51.93
N LEU A 80 -39.95 88.71 51.33
CA LEU A 80 -40.52 88.65 49.99
C LEU A 80 -39.47 88.31 48.92
N GLU A 81 -38.31 88.98 48.94
CA GLU A 81 -37.20 88.69 48.01
C GLU A 81 -36.64 87.26 48.17
N ALA A 82 -36.70 86.69 49.38
CA ALA A 82 -36.33 85.30 49.63
C ALA A 82 -37.37 84.31 49.08
N TYR A 83 -38.66 84.57 49.32
CA TYR A 83 -39.76 83.74 48.83
C TYR A 83 -39.83 83.71 47.29
N GLU A 84 -39.69 84.87 46.64
CA GLU A 84 -39.60 84.98 45.17
C GLU A 84 -38.33 84.32 44.59
N ARG A 85 -37.28 84.10 45.39
CA ARG A 85 -36.11 83.33 44.96
C ARG A 85 -36.38 81.83 45.08
N GLU A 86 -36.90 81.39 46.22
CA GLU A 86 -37.23 79.98 46.50
C GLU A 86 -38.23 79.43 45.46
N GLN A 87 -39.24 80.22 45.05
CA GLN A 87 -40.14 79.82 43.97
C GLN A 87 -39.44 79.62 42.61
N ARG A 88 -38.52 80.52 42.23
CA ARG A 88 -37.77 80.40 40.97
C ARG A 88 -36.76 79.25 40.98
N GLU A 89 -36.13 79.00 42.13
CA GLU A 89 -35.26 77.83 42.31
C GLU A 89 -36.07 76.52 42.22
N ALA A 90 -37.30 76.49 42.74
CA ALA A 90 -38.22 75.35 42.60
C ALA A 90 -38.80 75.20 41.18
N GLU A 91 -38.98 76.28 40.43
CA GLU A 91 -39.38 76.24 39.01
C GLU A 91 -38.26 75.69 38.14
N HIS A 92 -37.04 76.23 38.25
CA HIS A 92 -35.87 75.72 37.53
C HIS A 92 -35.60 74.24 37.85
N GLY A 93 -35.73 73.84 39.12
CA GLY A 93 -35.60 72.43 39.52
C GLY A 93 -36.63 71.52 38.86
N ARG A 94 -37.87 71.98 38.62
CA ARG A 94 -38.89 71.20 37.90
C ARG A 94 -38.57 71.09 36.40
N GLU A 95 -38.16 72.18 35.76
CA GLU A 95 -37.74 72.17 34.35
C GLU A 95 -36.52 71.27 34.12
N ASP A 96 -35.54 71.28 35.03
CA ASP A 96 -34.40 70.36 35.02
C ASP A 96 -34.85 68.90 35.19
N HIS A 97 -35.79 68.61 36.09
CA HIS A 97 -36.33 67.25 36.28
C HIS A 97 -37.09 66.75 35.05
N GLU A 98 -37.99 67.55 34.46
CA GLU A 98 -38.70 67.18 33.22
C GLU A 98 -37.73 66.95 32.04
N SER A 99 -36.67 67.75 31.95
CA SER A 99 -35.59 67.58 30.96
C SER A 99 -34.80 66.28 31.17
N ILE A 100 -34.47 65.95 32.43
CA ILE A 100 -33.79 64.70 32.81
C ILE A 100 -34.67 63.48 32.51
N ASP A 101 -35.96 63.52 32.86
CA ASP A 101 -36.89 62.42 32.61
C ASP A 101 -37.08 62.20 31.09
N SER A 102 -37.25 63.27 30.31
CA SER A 102 -37.30 63.17 28.84
C SER A 102 -35.99 62.62 28.23
N ALA A 103 -34.83 62.93 28.82
CA ALA A 103 -33.55 62.36 28.41
C ALA A 103 -33.40 60.89 28.82
N HIS A 104 -33.98 60.48 29.94
CA HIS A 104 -34.03 59.10 30.41
C HIS A 104 -34.90 58.24 29.47
N ASP A 105 -36.11 58.70 29.14
CA ASP A 105 -37.00 58.04 28.17
C ASP A 105 -36.35 57.90 26.79
N ALA A 106 -35.59 58.91 26.35
CA ALA A 106 -34.83 58.85 25.10
C ALA A 106 -33.69 57.81 25.16
N LEU A 107 -32.97 57.73 26.29
CA LEU A 107 -31.94 56.73 26.51
C LEU A 107 -32.52 55.30 26.59
N GLU A 108 -33.66 55.11 27.26
CA GLU A 108 -34.30 53.79 27.36
C GLU A 108 -34.77 53.30 25.98
N ARG A 109 -35.38 54.17 25.16
CA ARG A 109 -35.72 53.85 23.76
C ARG A 109 -34.47 53.47 22.95
N ALA A 110 -33.38 54.23 23.05
CA ALA A 110 -32.13 53.92 22.35
C ALA A 110 -31.50 52.59 22.81
N LEU A 111 -31.66 52.21 24.09
CA LEU A 111 -31.23 50.92 24.61
C LEU A 111 -32.11 49.77 24.09
N GLN A 112 -33.42 49.97 23.96
CA GLN A 112 -34.34 49.00 23.35
C GLN A 112 -34.05 48.81 21.85
N GLU A 113 -33.84 49.88 21.09
CA GLU A 113 -33.43 49.82 19.68
C GLU A 113 -32.09 49.10 19.50
N LYS A 114 -31.09 49.41 20.35
CA LYS A 114 -29.81 48.69 20.36
C LYS A 114 -30.00 47.19 20.62
N ALA A 115 -30.87 46.81 21.54
CA ALA A 115 -31.15 45.41 21.85
C ALA A 115 -31.82 44.68 20.67
N ALA A 116 -32.75 45.34 19.97
CA ALA A 116 -33.38 44.81 18.76
C ALA A 116 -32.34 44.59 17.63
N ILE A 117 -31.49 45.60 17.35
CA ILE A 117 -30.43 45.50 16.34
C ILE A 117 -29.41 44.40 16.70
N GLN A 118 -29.09 44.22 17.98
CA GLN A 118 -28.23 43.12 18.42
C GLN A 118 -28.86 41.75 18.15
N ALA A 119 -30.16 41.58 18.43
CA ALA A 119 -30.86 40.33 18.14
C ALA A 119 -30.92 40.03 16.62
N GLU A 120 -31.15 41.03 15.78
CA GLU A 120 -31.08 40.90 14.32
C GLU A 120 -29.67 40.52 13.84
N LEU A 121 -28.63 41.11 14.43
CA LEU A 121 -27.22 40.79 14.11
C LEU A 121 -26.85 39.36 14.53
N ASP A 122 -27.33 38.91 15.68
CA ASP A 122 -27.08 37.56 16.19
C ASP A 122 -27.76 36.50 15.30
N ASP A 123 -29.02 36.72 14.89
CA ASP A 123 -29.73 35.86 13.93
C ASP A 123 -29.05 35.83 12.56
N ALA A 124 -28.70 37.00 12.01
CA ALA A 124 -27.96 37.09 10.74
C ALA A 124 -26.60 36.37 10.79
N THR A 125 -25.91 36.43 11.95
CA THR A 125 -24.65 35.70 12.18
C THR A 125 -24.87 34.19 12.25
N GLN A 126 -25.97 33.73 12.86
CA GLN A 126 -26.36 32.33 12.88
C GLN A 126 -26.71 31.82 11.47
N GLN A 127 -27.51 32.56 10.69
CA GLN A 127 -27.85 32.24 9.30
C GLN A 127 -26.59 32.16 8.41
N LEU A 128 -25.67 33.12 8.53
CA LEU A 128 -24.38 33.10 7.82
C LEU A 128 -23.54 31.88 8.18
N THR A 129 -23.60 31.43 9.42
CA THR A 129 -22.90 30.23 9.89
C THR A 129 -23.50 28.95 9.30
N SER A 130 -24.84 28.85 9.22
CA SER A 130 -25.53 27.74 8.52
C SER A 130 -25.14 27.70 7.04
N THR A 131 -25.24 28.84 6.35
CA THR A 131 -24.93 28.95 4.91
C THR A 131 -23.47 28.59 4.61
N ARG A 132 -22.52 28.97 5.49
CA ARG A 132 -21.10 28.54 5.39
C ARG A 132 -20.92 27.04 5.56
N HIS A 133 -21.68 26.42 6.46
CA HIS A 133 -21.65 24.96 6.64
C HIS A 133 -22.19 24.23 5.41
N GLU A 134 -23.36 24.64 4.90
CA GLU A 134 -23.96 24.10 3.68
C GLU A 134 -23.04 24.24 2.47
N LEU A 135 -22.40 25.40 2.29
CA LEU A 135 -21.41 25.61 1.23
C LEU A 135 -20.20 24.67 1.36
N SER A 136 -19.71 24.45 2.59
CA SER A 136 -18.60 23.51 2.84
C SER A 136 -18.99 22.06 2.52
N VAL A 137 -20.21 21.64 2.85
CA VAL A 137 -20.76 20.32 2.49
C VAL A 137 -20.89 20.19 0.98
N ALA A 138 -21.42 21.21 0.30
CA ALA A 138 -21.55 21.22 -1.17
C ALA A 138 -20.19 21.15 -1.88
N GLN A 139 -19.18 21.89 -1.40
CA GLN A 139 -17.81 21.82 -1.92
C GLN A 139 -17.20 20.41 -1.77
N LYS A 140 -17.40 19.77 -0.60
CA LYS A 140 -16.91 18.40 -0.36
C LYS A 140 -17.63 17.36 -1.24
N ALA A 141 -18.93 17.54 -1.47
CA ALA A 141 -19.69 16.71 -2.41
C ALA A 141 -19.22 16.89 -3.85
N MET A 142 -18.92 18.12 -4.27
CA MET A 142 -18.40 18.42 -5.61
C MET A 142 -17.01 17.83 -5.85
N GLU A 143 -16.09 17.91 -4.89
CA GLU A 143 -14.77 17.28 -5.00
C GLU A 143 -14.88 15.74 -5.03
N THR A 144 -15.81 15.16 -4.25
CA THR A 144 -16.12 13.72 -4.31
C THR A 144 -16.65 13.32 -5.69
N CYS A 145 -17.55 14.12 -6.27
CA CYS A 145 -18.08 13.89 -7.61
C CYS A 145 -16.99 13.98 -8.69
N LYS A 146 -16.11 14.98 -8.62
CA LYS A 146 -14.97 15.16 -9.51
C LYS A 146 -14.01 13.96 -9.48
N ASN A 147 -13.66 13.49 -8.29
CA ASN A 147 -12.80 12.30 -8.13
C ASN A 147 -13.47 11.04 -8.70
N ASN A 148 -14.78 10.88 -8.52
CA ASN A 148 -15.55 9.79 -9.14
C ASN A 148 -15.57 9.89 -10.68
N CYS A 149 -15.72 11.09 -11.25
CA CYS A 149 -15.63 11.30 -12.71
C CYS A 149 -14.25 10.93 -13.25
N GLN A 150 -13.18 11.39 -12.62
CA GLN A 150 -11.80 11.05 -13.01
C GLN A 150 -11.52 9.54 -12.94
N ALA A 151 -12.01 8.87 -11.90
CA ALA A 151 -11.92 7.41 -11.80
C ALA A 151 -12.69 6.68 -12.92
N LYS A 152 -13.83 7.24 -13.36
CA LYS A 152 -14.60 6.69 -14.49
C LYS A 152 -13.96 6.97 -15.84
N GLU A 153 -13.35 8.13 -16.04
CA GLU A 153 -12.55 8.44 -17.23
C GLU A 153 -11.35 7.49 -17.36
N ALA A 154 -10.62 7.25 -16.27
CA ALA A 154 -9.54 6.25 -16.23
C ALA A 154 -10.04 4.82 -16.53
N GLN A 155 -11.22 4.44 -16.01
CA GLN A 155 -11.85 3.15 -16.31
C GLN A 155 -12.20 3.02 -17.81
N ILE A 156 -12.70 4.08 -18.44
CA ILE A 156 -13.02 4.11 -19.88
C ILE A 156 -11.74 3.99 -20.72
N ALA A 157 -10.67 4.69 -20.34
CA ALA A 157 -9.38 4.60 -21.02
C ALA A 157 -8.82 3.17 -20.98
N ALA A 158 -8.82 2.52 -19.81
CA ALA A 158 -8.36 1.15 -19.65
C ALA A 158 -9.18 0.13 -20.47
N LEU A 159 -10.52 0.27 -20.49
CA LEU A 159 -11.39 -0.57 -21.32
C LEU A 159 -11.14 -0.37 -22.81
N THR A 160 -10.84 0.87 -23.23
CA THR A 160 -10.50 1.19 -24.63
C THR A 160 -9.19 0.52 -25.06
N GLU A 161 -8.18 0.53 -24.19
CA GLU A 161 -6.90 -0.16 -24.45
C GLU A 161 -7.06 -1.68 -24.48
N GLN A 162 -7.85 -2.26 -23.57
CA GLN A 162 -8.19 -3.69 -23.58
C GLN A 162 -8.89 -4.11 -24.87
N LEU A 163 -9.84 -3.32 -25.36
CA LEU A 163 -10.49 -3.56 -26.66
C LEU A 163 -9.50 -3.49 -27.83
N ALA A 164 -8.57 -2.53 -27.81
CA ALA A 164 -7.52 -2.41 -28.83
C ALA A 164 -6.48 -3.54 -28.77
N ALA A 165 -6.23 -4.12 -27.59
CA ALA A 165 -5.42 -5.33 -27.44
C ALA A 165 -6.16 -6.57 -27.97
N ALA A 166 -7.42 -6.78 -27.57
CA ALA A 166 -8.25 -7.89 -28.05
C ALA A 166 -8.39 -7.90 -29.58
N ASN A 167 -8.58 -6.73 -30.20
CA ASN A 167 -8.65 -6.61 -31.66
C ASN A 167 -7.32 -6.99 -32.36
N ARG A 168 -6.16 -6.67 -31.75
CA ARG A 168 -4.83 -7.10 -32.27
C ARG A 168 -4.68 -8.62 -32.20
N THR A 169 -4.95 -9.22 -31.04
CA THR A 169 -4.92 -10.67 -30.86
C THR A 169 -5.89 -11.39 -31.81
N ASN A 170 -7.07 -10.82 -32.08
CA ASN A 170 -8.02 -11.42 -33.03
C ASN A 170 -7.50 -11.38 -34.49
N ALA A 171 -6.76 -10.34 -34.88
CA ALA A 171 -6.10 -10.26 -36.19
C ALA A 171 -4.90 -11.24 -36.30
N GLU A 172 -4.13 -11.39 -35.23
CA GLU A 172 -3.04 -12.38 -35.12
C GLU A 172 -3.59 -13.83 -35.24
N LEU A 173 -4.68 -14.13 -34.52
CA LEU A 173 -5.37 -15.42 -34.60
C LEU A 173 -5.92 -15.70 -36.00
N SER A 174 -6.51 -14.70 -36.68
CA SER A 174 -6.96 -14.84 -38.06
C SER A 174 -5.78 -15.16 -39.01
N THR A 175 -4.65 -14.47 -38.84
CA THR A 175 -3.44 -14.69 -39.65
C THR A 175 -2.86 -16.10 -39.41
N THR A 176 -2.83 -16.53 -38.15
CA THR A 176 -2.37 -17.87 -37.77
C THR A 176 -3.28 -18.95 -38.36
N LEU A 177 -4.59 -18.77 -38.26
CA LEU A 177 -5.59 -19.68 -38.83
C LEU A 177 -5.42 -19.84 -40.34
N ASP A 178 -5.17 -18.75 -41.07
CA ASP A 178 -4.97 -18.81 -42.52
C ASP A 178 -3.64 -19.45 -42.91
N SER A 179 -2.57 -19.26 -42.12
CA SER A 179 -1.32 -20.04 -42.26
C SER A 179 -1.56 -21.53 -42.03
N THR A 180 -2.27 -21.89 -40.94
CA THR A 180 -2.52 -23.30 -40.61
C THR A 180 -3.38 -24.01 -41.68
N LYS A 181 -4.33 -23.29 -42.29
CA LYS A 181 -5.08 -23.81 -43.46
C LYS A 181 -4.17 -24.03 -44.68
N ALA A 182 -3.23 -23.13 -44.95
CA ALA A 182 -2.28 -23.27 -46.05
C ALA A 182 -1.33 -24.47 -45.84
N ASP A 183 -0.87 -24.68 -44.61
CA ASP A 183 -0.04 -25.81 -44.21
C ASP A 183 -0.81 -27.14 -44.32
N LEU A 184 -2.07 -27.18 -43.86
CA LEU A 184 -2.95 -28.34 -44.02
C LEU A 184 -3.14 -28.70 -45.50
N ALA A 185 -3.49 -27.72 -46.34
CA ALA A 185 -3.63 -27.90 -47.78
C ALA A 185 -2.30 -28.30 -48.46
N SER A 186 -1.15 -28.01 -47.84
CA SER A 186 0.16 -28.51 -48.29
C SER A 186 0.35 -29.97 -47.90
N LYS A 187 0.01 -30.35 -46.67
CA LYS A 187 0.09 -31.74 -46.18
C LYS A 187 -0.87 -32.70 -46.88
N GLU A 188 -2.06 -32.23 -47.28
CA GLU A 188 -2.98 -33.00 -48.13
C GLU A 188 -2.36 -33.30 -49.51
N ARG A 189 -1.63 -32.34 -50.10
CA ARG A 189 -0.86 -32.54 -51.35
C ARG A 189 0.35 -33.45 -51.17
N ASP A 190 1.00 -33.43 -50.01
CA ASP A 190 2.06 -34.40 -49.67
C ASP A 190 1.50 -35.82 -49.56
N ALA A 191 0.37 -36.00 -48.87
CA ALA A 191 -0.29 -37.29 -48.70
C ALA A 191 -0.78 -37.88 -50.02
N ALA A 192 -1.35 -37.04 -50.91
CA ALA A 192 -1.74 -37.47 -52.26
C ALA A 192 -0.53 -38.00 -53.07
N ARG A 193 0.59 -37.28 -53.06
CA ARG A 193 1.83 -37.70 -53.75
C ARG A 193 2.44 -38.99 -53.17
N LEU A 194 2.37 -39.16 -51.85
CA LEU A 194 2.80 -40.41 -51.19
C LEU A 194 1.91 -41.59 -51.57
N THR A 195 0.60 -41.37 -51.72
CA THR A 195 -0.36 -42.39 -52.16
C THR A 195 -0.07 -42.83 -53.60
N GLU A 196 0.11 -41.88 -54.53
CA GLU A 196 0.46 -42.15 -55.93
C GLU A 196 1.80 -42.89 -56.06
N SER A 197 2.80 -42.53 -55.24
CA SER A 197 4.09 -43.23 -55.17
C SER A 197 3.96 -44.68 -54.65
N LEU A 198 3.07 -44.91 -53.67
CA LEU A 198 2.79 -46.24 -53.13
C LEU A 198 2.06 -47.12 -54.16
N ASP A 199 1.09 -46.58 -54.89
CA ASP A 199 0.37 -47.30 -55.95
C ASP A 199 1.30 -47.68 -57.12
N GLN A 200 2.24 -46.79 -57.48
CA GLN A 200 3.28 -47.09 -58.46
C GLN A 200 4.25 -48.18 -57.96
N ALA A 201 4.63 -48.16 -56.68
CA ALA A 201 5.48 -49.18 -56.07
C ALA A 201 4.78 -50.56 -56.05
N ASN A 202 3.48 -50.59 -55.71
CA ASN A 202 2.66 -51.81 -55.75
C ASN A 202 2.55 -52.37 -57.18
N SER A 203 2.31 -51.50 -58.17
CA SER A 203 2.26 -51.90 -59.60
C SER A 203 3.59 -52.50 -60.07
N ASN A 204 4.72 -51.91 -59.65
CA ASN A 204 6.06 -52.44 -59.94
C ASN A 204 6.29 -53.81 -59.27
N LEU A 205 5.79 -54.00 -58.05
CA LEU A 205 5.87 -55.27 -57.31
C LEU A 205 5.05 -56.38 -57.99
N GLU A 206 3.84 -56.09 -58.46
CA GLU A 206 3.03 -57.05 -59.24
C GLU A 206 3.73 -57.45 -60.53
N ALA A 207 4.28 -56.49 -61.28
CA ALA A 207 5.03 -56.77 -62.50
C ALA A 207 6.28 -57.64 -62.23
N ALA A 208 7.01 -57.37 -61.15
CA ALA A 208 8.14 -58.20 -60.72
C ALA A 208 7.71 -59.63 -60.35
N ASN A 209 6.61 -59.79 -59.62
CA ASN A 209 6.05 -61.10 -59.26
C ASN A 209 5.60 -61.90 -60.50
N GLN A 210 4.99 -61.25 -61.50
CA GLN A 210 4.66 -61.90 -62.77
C GLN A 210 5.93 -62.34 -63.53
N ALA A 211 6.98 -61.51 -63.56
CA ALA A 211 8.25 -61.87 -64.18
C ALA A 211 8.97 -63.02 -63.48
N ILE A 212 8.85 -63.14 -62.15
CA ILE A 212 9.33 -64.29 -61.37
C ILE A 212 8.55 -65.55 -61.77
N ALA A 213 7.22 -65.52 -61.77
CA ALA A 213 6.40 -66.68 -62.15
C ALA A 213 6.68 -67.16 -63.59
N GLN A 214 6.95 -66.25 -64.53
CA GLN A 214 7.39 -66.60 -65.89
C GLN A 214 8.76 -67.28 -65.91
N LYS A 215 9.72 -66.80 -65.10
CA LYS A 215 11.05 -67.41 -64.95
C LYS A 215 10.95 -68.80 -64.33
N ASP A 216 10.12 -68.99 -63.31
CA ASP A 216 9.91 -70.30 -62.68
C ASP A 216 9.33 -71.31 -63.68
N SER A 217 8.36 -70.90 -64.51
CA SER A 217 7.84 -71.76 -65.59
C SER A 217 8.89 -72.09 -66.65
N ALA A 218 9.82 -71.16 -66.94
CA ALA A 218 10.93 -71.40 -67.86
C ALA A 218 11.98 -72.35 -67.25
N ILE A 219 12.29 -72.21 -65.95
CA ILE A 219 13.16 -73.12 -65.20
C ILE A 219 12.58 -74.53 -65.23
N ALA A 220 11.30 -74.71 -64.87
CA ALA A 220 10.64 -76.03 -64.92
C ALA A 220 10.69 -76.68 -66.32
N THR A 221 10.58 -75.87 -67.38
CA THR A 221 10.72 -76.36 -68.76
C THR A 221 12.16 -76.80 -69.08
N LEU A 222 13.15 -76.04 -68.61
CA LEU A 222 14.58 -76.38 -68.76
C LEU A 222 14.95 -77.62 -67.93
N GLU A 223 14.38 -77.81 -66.74
CA GLU A 223 14.57 -79.00 -65.90
C GLU A 223 14.04 -80.26 -66.59
N VAL A 224 12.85 -80.21 -67.20
CA VAL A 224 12.32 -81.32 -68.02
C VAL A 224 13.23 -81.61 -69.23
N GLY A 225 13.70 -80.56 -69.92
CA GLY A 225 14.64 -80.71 -71.04
C GLY A 225 15.98 -81.32 -70.61
N LEU A 226 16.51 -80.90 -69.45
CA LEU A 226 17.74 -81.43 -68.87
C LEU A 226 17.59 -82.90 -68.46
N ALA A 227 16.47 -83.28 -67.86
CA ALA A 227 16.16 -84.67 -67.52
C ALA A 227 16.08 -85.56 -68.78
N GLY A 228 15.49 -85.05 -69.87
CA GLY A 228 15.49 -85.72 -71.17
C GLY A 228 16.90 -85.89 -71.75
N ALA A 229 17.72 -84.84 -71.73
CA ALA A 229 19.11 -84.90 -72.18
C ALA A 229 20.00 -85.79 -71.29
N GLN A 230 19.71 -85.88 -69.99
CA GLN A 230 20.35 -86.84 -69.08
C GLN A 230 19.97 -88.28 -69.45
N ALA A 231 18.69 -88.55 -69.74
CA ALA A 231 18.26 -89.88 -70.18
C ALA A 231 18.93 -90.30 -71.52
N GLU A 232 19.01 -89.40 -72.52
CA GLU A 232 19.77 -89.65 -73.75
C GLU A 232 21.26 -89.85 -73.48
N ARG A 233 21.86 -89.05 -72.59
CA ARG A 233 23.27 -89.18 -72.20
C ARG A 233 23.53 -90.53 -71.56
N ASP A 234 22.68 -90.98 -70.66
CA ASP A 234 22.87 -92.24 -69.95
C ASP A 234 22.62 -93.44 -70.88
N GLN A 235 21.66 -93.36 -71.81
CA GLN A 235 21.55 -94.30 -72.94
C GLN A 235 22.84 -94.36 -73.79
N LYS A 236 23.42 -93.20 -74.08
CA LYS A 236 24.66 -93.09 -74.87
C LYS A 236 25.88 -93.56 -74.08
N ILE A 237 25.93 -93.36 -72.76
CA ILE A 237 26.95 -93.93 -71.87
C ILE A 237 26.84 -95.45 -71.88
N GLN A 238 25.62 -96.01 -71.83
CA GLN A 238 25.43 -97.46 -71.87
C GLN A 238 25.86 -98.06 -73.23
N LEU A 239 25.49 -97.43 -74.35
CA LEU A 239 26.01 -97.79 -75.68
C LEU A 239 27.54 -97.63 -75.79
N LEU A 240 28.11 -96.62 -75.14
CA LEU A 240 29.57 -96.42 -75.08
C LEU A 240 30.25 -97.43 -74.15
N GLN A 241 29.59 -97.93 -73.10
CA GLN A 241 30.10 -99.02 -72.28
C GLN A 241 30.09 -100.35 -73.05
N GLU A 242 29.00 -100.67 -73.77
CA GLU A 242 28.95 -101.82 -74.67
C GLU A 242 30.04 -101.74 -75.75
N LEU A 243 30.24 -100.55 -76.33
CA LEU A 243 31.32 -100.30 -77.30
C LEU A 243 32.70 -100.33 -76.64
N GLN A 244 32.86 -99.85 -75.40
CA GLN A 244 34.12 -99.82 -74.67
C GLN A 244 34.50 -101.22 -74.19
N GLU A 245 33.58 -102.07 -73.75
CA GLU A 245 33.86 -103.50 -73.48
C GLU A 245 34.34 -104.20 -74.77
N SER A 246 33.70 -103.92 -75.91
CA SER A 246 34.17 -104.39 -77.23
C SER A 246 35.51 -103.77 -77.65
N THR A 247 35.80 -102.53 -77.25
CA THR A 247 37.01 -101.81 -77.65
C THR A 247 38.18 -102.14 -76.74
N GLU A 248 37.98 -102.34 -75.44
CA GLU A 248 38.98 -102.85 -74.49
C GLU A 248 39.35 -104.29 -74.82
N ALA A 249 38.40 -105.13 -75.26
CA ALA A 249 38.72 -106.43 -75.85
C ALA A 249 39.65 -106.31 -77.08
N THR A 250 39.54 -105.21 -77.85
CA THR A 250 40.38 -104.91 -79.03
C THR A 250 41.69 -104.19 -78.67
N GLN A 251 41.68 -103.33 -77.65
CA GLN A 251 42.76 -102.45 -77.24
C GLN A 251 43.69 -103.16 -76.26
N LYS A 252 43.22 -104.14 -75.50
CA LYS A 252 44.07 -105.13 -74.84
C LYS A 252 44.99 -105.82 -75.86
N ALA A 253 44.45 -106.20 -77.02
CA ALA A 253 45.25 -106.74 -78.14
C ALA A 253 46.14 -105.70 -78.89
N LEU A 254 46.18 -104.45 -78.41
CA LEU A 254 46.90 -103.32 -79.02
C LEU A 254 47.85 -102.61 -78.04
N GLN A 255 47.55 -102.58 -76.74
CA GLN A 255 48.48 -102.13 -75.70
C GLN A 255 49.58 -103.18 -75.46
N ASP A 256 49.26 -104.46 -75.66
CA ASP A 256 50.21 -105.56 -75.94
C ASP A 256 51.27 -105.20 -77.02
N LYS A 257 51.03 -104.13 -77.79
CA LYS A 257 51.84 -103.64 -78.91
C LYS A 257 52.45 -102.24 -78.69
N ILE A 258 51.90 -101.42 -77.78
CA ILE A 258 52.29 -100.01 -77.59
C ILE A 258 53.12 -99.79 -76.31
N ASP A 259 53.08 -100.71 -75.34
CA ASP A 259 54.08 -100.78 -74.25
C ASP A 259 55.53 -100.97 -74.76
N GLN A 260 55.71 -101.10 -76.07
CA GLN A 260 57.01 -101.03 -76.75
C GLN A 260 57.66 -99.61 -76.79
N LEU A 261 56.97 -98.47 -76.55
CA LEU A 261 57.40 -97.17 -77.15
C LEU A 261 57.52 -95.83 -76.33
N SER A 262 57.07 -95.67 -75.07
CA SER A 262 57.53 -94.60 -74.10
C SER A 262 57.31 -93.06 -74.37
N ALA A 263 57.76 -92.15 -73.44
CA ALA A 263 57.32 -90.74 -73.19
C ALA A 263 58.43 -89.64 -73.01
N HIS A 264 58.10 -88.32 -72.75
CA HIS A 264 58.64 -87.34 -71.71
C HIS A 264 58.59 -85.76 -71.98
N ASP A 265 58.98 -84.93 -70.95
CA ASP A 265 58.61 -83.52 -70.55
C ASP A 265 59.65 -82.31 -70.66
N LEU A 266 59.52 -81.25 -69.77
CA LEU A 266 60.42 -80.14 -69.25
C LEU A 266 60.46 -78.72 -69.94
N GLU A 267 60.76 -77.52 -69.33
CA GLU A 267 60.88 -76.97 -67.93
C GLU A 267 60.76 -75.37 -67.86
N ASP A 268 61.30 -74.64 -66.84
CA ASP A 268 60.97 -73.23 -66.43
C ASP A 268 62.16 -72.35 -65.87
N HIS A 269 62.16 -70.99 -66.01
CA HIS A 269 63.15 -70.10 -65.33
C HIS A 269 62.89 -68.55 -65.28
N GLN A 270 61.88 -68.03 -64.55
CA GLN A 270 61.73 -66.58 -64.27
C GLN A 270 61.39 -66.23 -62.80
N ARG A 271 62.40 -65.94 -61.95
CA ARG A 271 62.18 -65.58 -60.53
C ARG A 271 63.00 -64.41 -59.94
N LEU A 272 63.95 -63.81 -60.67
CA LEU A 272 64.90 -62.86 -60.06
C LEU A 272 64.45 -61.38 -60.06
N GLU A 273 63.61 -60.96 -61.03
CA GLU A 273 63.20 -59.54 -61.15
C GLU A 273 62.17 -59.10 -60.08
N ALA A 274 61.35 -60.02 -59.59
CA ALA A 274 60.26 -59.73 -58.65
C ALA A 274 60.72 -59.16 -57.28
N ALA A 275 61.97 -59.40 -56.89
CA ALA A 275 62.46 -59.07 -55.55
C ALA A 275 62.75 -57.56 -55.34
N ASN A 276 63.11 -56.82 -56.40
CA ASN A 276 63.56 -55.43 -56.27
C ASN A 276 62.40 -54.42 -56.25
N GLU A 277 61.32 -54.67 -56.98
CA GLU A 277 60.15 -53.76 -57.00
C GLU A 277 59.40 -53.75 -55.66
N ALA A 278 59.36 -54.90 -54.97
CA ALA A 278 58.71 -55.06 -53.67
C ALA A 278 59.23 -54.08 -52.59
N LYS A 279 60.50 -53.64 -52.67
CA LYS A 279 61.09 -52.74 -51.68
C LYS A 279 60.61 -51.30 -51.84
N ARG A 280 60.43 -50.82 -53.07
CA ARG A 280 60.03 -49.43 -53.38
C ARG A 280 58.61 -49.12 -52.90
N ILE A 281 57.72 -50.09 -53.03
CA ILE A 281 56.30 -50.02 -52.63
C ILE A 281 56.15 -49.83 -51.11
N CYS A 282 57.09 -50.36 -50.31
CA CYS A 282 57.03 -50.31 -48.85
C CYS A 282 57.19 -48.87 -48.29
N ASP A 283 58.17 -48.12 -48.80
CA ASP A 283 58.54 -46.78 -48.29
C ASP A 283 57.54 -45.67 -48.71
N GLU A 284 56.71 -45.93 -49.72
CA GLU A 284 55.58 -45.07 -50.10
C GLU A 284 54.36 -45.34 -49.20
N SER A 285 54.07 -46.61 -48.89
CA SER A 285 52.95 -47.00 -48.03
C SER A 285 53.03 -46.44 -46.60
N VAL A 286 54.22 -46.36 -46.01
CA VAL A 286 54.41 -45.82 -44.64
C VAL A 286 54.06 -44.33 -44.56
N ARG A 287 54.27 -43.57 -45.64
CA ARG A 287 54.02 -42.11 -45.67
C ARG A 287 52.53 -41.78 -45.81
N ASP A 288 51.82 -42.59 -46.60
CA ASP A 288 50.36 -42.54 -46.73
C ASP A 288 49.65 -42.92 -45.41
N LEU A 289 50.17 -43.93 -44.70
CA LEU A 289 49.65 -44.33 -43.39
C LEU A 289 49.76 -43.21 -42.33
N GLN A 290 50.88 -42.47 -42.29
CA GLN A 290 51.04 -41.37 -41.32
C GLN A 290 50.03 -40.23 -41.56
N SER A 291 49.81 -39.85 -42.84
CA SER A 291 48.81 -38.85 -43.22
C SER A 291 47.39 -39.25 -42.76
N LYS A 292 47.06 -40.53 -42.86
CA LYS A 292 45.77 -41.09 -42.41
C LYS A 292 45.58 -41.07 -40.89
N VAL A 293 46.66 -41.23 -40.11
CA VAL A 293 46.63 -41.14 -38.64
C VAL A 293 46.35 -39.70 -38.17
N ASP A 294 46.97 -38.71 -38.81
CA ASP A 294 46.76 -37.30 -38.44
C ASP A 294 45.31 -36.86 -38.78
N ALA A 295 44.78 -37.31 -39.92
CA ALA A 295 43.38 -37.08 -40.31
C ALA A 295 42.37 -37.78 -39.37
N ALA A 296 42.65 -39.00 -38.93
CA ALA A 296 41.81 -39.71 -37.96
C ALA A 296 41.77 -38.98 -36.60
N THR A 297 42.92 -38.48 -36.15
CA THR A 297 43.04 -37.74 -34.88
C THR A 297 42.22 -36.43 -34.89
N ALA A 298 42.17 -35.74 -36.03
CA ALA A 298 41.32 -34.56 -36.20
C ALA A 298 39.81 -34.90 -36.20
N HIS A 299 39.43 -36.03 -36.83
CA HIS A 299 38.05 -36.51 -36.86
C HIS A 299 37.54 -36.91 -35.46
N ASP A 300 38.36 -37.60 -34.67
CA ASP A 300 38.00 -37.99 -33.29
C ASP A 300 37.70 -36.77 -32.40
N ALA A 301 38.44 -35.66 -32.57
CA ALA A 301 38.18 -34.42 -31.83
C ALA A 301 36.82 -33.78 -32.19
N GLU A 302 36.43 -33.81 -33.46
CA GLU A 302 35.11 -33.33 -33.93
C GLU A 302 33.97 -34.24 -33.44
N VAL A 303 34.18 -35.56 -33.45
CA VAL A 303 33.23 -36.55 -32.92
C VAL A 303 33.01 -36.36 -31.41
N GLN A 304 34.06 -36.12 -30.63
CA GLN A 304 33.94 -35.84 -29.19
C GLN A 304 33.16 -34.54 -28.91
N ALA A 305 33.40 -33.48 -29.67
CA ALA A 305 32.65 -32.22 -29.54
C ALA A 305 31.15 -32.40 -29.88
N ARG A 306 30.83 -33.20 -30.90
CA ARG A 306 29.44 -33.55 -31.24
C ARG A 306 28.79 -34.40 -30.15
N LEU A 307 29.51 -35.36 -29.57
CA LEU A 307 29.01 -36.22 -28.50
C LEU A 307 28.60 -35.41 -27.26
N GLN A 308 29.43 -34.44 -26.85
CA GLN A 308 29.12 -33.55 -25.72
C GLN A 308 27.89 -32.67 -25.98
N ALA A 309 27.76 -32.13 -27.20
CA ALA A 309 26.57 -31.35 -27.58
C ALA A 309 25.29 -32.21 -27.62
N GLU A 310 25.40 -33.47 -28.04
CA GLU A 310 24.28 -34.43 -28.08
C GLU A 310 23.88 -34.90 -26.67
N GLU A 311 24.83 -35.11 -25.76
CA GLU A 311 24.57 -35.39 -24.33
C GLU A 311 23.88 -34.21 -23.63
N GLU A 312 24.29 -32.97 -23.88
CA GLU A 312 23.64 -31.79 -23.31
C GLU A 312 22.23 -31.57 -23.89
N ALA A 313 22.04 -31.75 -25.20
CA ALA A 313 20.73 -31.73 -25.84
C ALA A 313 19.80 -32.83 -25.29
N LYS A 314 20.33 -34.04 -25.08
CA LYS A 314 19.60 -35.16 -24.47
C LYS A 314 19.18 -34.83 -23.04
N ARG A 315 20.06 -34.27 -22.20
CA ARG A 315 19.73 -33.86 -20.83
C ARG A 315 18.59 -32.82 -20.79
N VAL A 316 18.58 -31.88 -21.74
CA VAL A 316 17.48 -30.89 -21.89
C VAL A 316 16.17 -31.58 -22.31
N ALA A 317 16.24 -32.50 -23.28
CA ALA A 317 15.07 -33.26 -23.73
C ALA A 317 14.50 -34.18 -22.64
N GLU A 318 15.34 -34.81 -21.81
CA GLU A 318 14.91 -35.63 -20.67
C GLU A 318 14.24 -34.77 -19.57
N ALA A 319 14.71 -33.55 -19.32
CA ALA A 319 14.08 -32.62 -18.39
C ALA A 319 12.70 -32.14 -18.88
N GLU A 320 12.56 -31.81 -20.17
CA GLU A 320 11.26 -31.50 -20.77
C GLU A 320 10.32 -32.72 -20.81
N LEU A 321 10.84 -33.92 -21.08
CA LEU A 321 10.04 -35.14 -21.02
C LEU A 321 9.46 -35.40 -19.61
N GLU A 322 10.26 -35.21 -18.57
CA GLU A 322 9.80 -35.38 -17.19
C GLU A 322 8.77 -34.31 -16.78
N ARG A 323 8.97 -33.06 -17.20
CA ARG A 323 7.99 -31.98 -17.07
C ARG A 323 6.66 -32.34 -17.74
N VAL A 324 6.70 -32.85 -18.98
CA VAL A 324 5.49 -33.26 -19.73
C VAL A 324 4.79 -34.44 -19.07
N LYS A 325 5.51 -35.41 -18.50
CA LYS A 325 4.90 -36.50 -17.71
C LYS A 325 4.14 -35.97 -16.50
N LEU A 326 4.76 -35.10 -15.69
CA LEU A 326 4.11 -34.51 -14.52
C LEU A 326 2.84 -33.74 -14.90
N GLN A 327 2.88 -32.97 -15.99
CA GLN A 327 1.71 -32.28 -16.53
C GLN A 327 0.62 -33.25 -17.00
N LEU A 328 0.98 -34.36 -17.65
CA LEU A 328 0.02 -35.36 -18.14
C LEU A 328 -0.61 -36.16 -17.00
N GLU A 329 0.17 -36.53 -15.98
CA GLU A 329 -0.33 -37.18 -14.76
C GLU A 329 -1.33 -36.28 -14.04
N GLU A 330 -1.00 -34.99 -13.90
CA GLU A 330 -1.89 -34.00 -13.30
C GLU A 330 -3.17 -33.78 -14.13
N ALA A 331 -3.06 -33.72 -15.46
CA ALA A 331 -4.20 -33.58 -16.38
C ALA A 331 -5.18 -34.78 -16.36
N ASN A 332 -4.70 -35.96 -15.96
CA ASN A 332 -5.51 -37.18 -15.84
C ASN A 332 -6.24 -37.32 -14.49
N LYS A 333 -5.95 -36.47 -13.50
CA LYS A 333 -6.65 -36.47 -12.20
C LYS A 333 -8.06 -35.85 -12.31
N PRO A 334 -8.97 -36.12 -11.35
CA PRO A 334 -10.30 -35.52 -11.35
C PRO A 334 -10.22 -33.99 -11.33
N LYS A 335 -10.90 -33.32 -12.26
CA LYS A 335 -10.94 -31.85 -12.30
C LYS A 335 -11.80 -31.29 -11.16
N LEU A 336 -11.16 -31.02 -10.03
CA LEU A 336 -11.69 -30.17 -8.97
C LEU A 336 -11.72 -28.71 -9.44
N PRO A 337 -12.56 -27.84 -8.85
CA PRO A 337 -12.56 -26.41 -9.16
C PRO A 337 -11.24 -25.77 -8.72
N ASN A 338 -10.33 -25.57 -9.66
CA ASN A 338 -9.04 -24.90 -9.46
C ASN A 338 -9.15 -23.39 -9.71
N LYS A 339 -8.23 -22.61 -9.13
CA LYS A 339 -8.14 -21.15 -9.32
C LYS A 339 -6.75 -20.65 -9.74
N VAL A 340 -5.75 -21.53 -9.78
CA VAL A 340 -4.36 -21.26 -10.19
C VAL A 340 -4.33 -20.51 -11.53
N ALA A 341 -3.58 -19.41 -11.60
CA ALA A 341 -3.54 -18.48 -12.72
C ALA A 341 -2.39 -18.72 -13.70
N LEU A 342 -1.41 -19.56 -13.33
CA LEU A 342 -0.39 -20.07 -14.28
C LEU A 342 -1.06 -20.81 -15.45
N ARG A 343 -0.49 -20.66 -16.65
CA ARG A 343 -1.03 -21.26 -17.89
C ARG A 343 -0.64 -22.73 -18.01
N ASN A 344 0.59 -23.06 -17.63
CA ASN A 344 1.14 -24.42 -17.70
C ASN A 344 1.78 -24.78 -16.35
N PRO A 345 1.01 -24.84 -15.25
CA PRO A 345 1.54 -25.03 -13.90
C PRO A 345 2.31 -26.35 -13.78
N ILE A 346 3.56 -26.26 -13.34
CA ILE A 346 4.39 -27.41 -12.95
C ILE A 346 4.28 -27.55 -11.43
N PRO A 347 3.80 -28.68 -10.87
CA PRO A 347 3.67 -28.84 -9.43
C PRO A 347 5.03 -28.93 -8.74
N ILE A 348 5.23 -28.13 -7.70
CA ILE A 348 6.32 -28.29 -6.71
C ILE A 348 5.87 -29.27 -5.62
N VAL A 349 4.64 -29.07 -5.12
CA VAL A 349 3.99 -29.88 -4.09
C VAL A 349 2.48 -29.68 -4.16
N GLY A 350 1.69 -30.69 -3.78
CA GLY A 350 0.23 -30.67 -3.92
C GLY A 350 -0.23 -31.06 -5.33
N SER A 351 -1.50 -30.80 -5.63
CA SER A 351 -2.13 -31.16 -6.91
C SER A 351 -3.49 -30.45 -7.08
N LEU A 352 -3.76 -29.95 -8.27
CA LEU A 352 -5.03 -29.35 -8.69
C LEU A 352 -6.15 -30.41 -8.74
N GLY A 353 -5.79 -31.66 -9.03
CA GLY A 353 -6.70 -32.81 -8.99
C GLY A 353 -6.88 -33.44 -7.59
N GLY A 354 -6.24 -32.90 -6.56
CA GLY A 354 -6.28 -33.43 -5.19
C GLY A 354 -4.88 -33.74 -4.66
N ALA A 355 -4.40 -32.97 -3.67
CA ALA A 355 -3.14 -33.22 -2.98
C ALA A 355 -3.10 -34.63 -2.35
N ALA A 356 -2.03 -35.39 -2.63
CA ALA A 356 -1.93 -36.82 -2.28
C ALA A 356 -1.79 -37.09 -0.77
N ASP A 357 -1.18 -36.15 -0.05
CA ASP A 357 -1.10 -36.13 1.41
C ASP A 357 -1.28 -34.69 1.92
N ASN A 358 -1.13 -34.50 3.23
CA ASN A 358 -1.02 -33.19 3.84
C ASN A 358 0.44 -32.75 3.89
N TYR A 359 0.70 -31.46 3.67
CA TYR A 359 2.06 -30.91 3.67
C TYR A 359 2.13 -29.65 4.56
N ASP A 360 3.14 -29.64 5.43
CA ASP A 360 3.30 -28.72 6.56
C ASP A 360 4.80 -28.47 6.81
N ASP A 361 5.23 -27.24 7.04
CA ASP A 361 6.63 -26.88 7.33
C ASP A 361 7.69 -27.49 6.37
N ILE A 362 7.39 -27.60 5.07
CA ILE A 362 8.32 -28.13 4.06
C ILE A 362 8.88 -27.02 3.15
N VAL A 363 10.12 -27.21 2.71
CA VAL A 363 10.79 -26.38 1.69
C VAL A 363 11.30 -27.25 0.53
N TYR A 364 11.12 -26.77 -0.69
CA TYR A 364 11.49 -27.46 -1.93
C TYR A 364 12.47 -26.61 -2.76
N PRO A 365 13.61 -27.16 -3.20
CA PRO A 365 14.46 -26.49 -4.17
C PRO A 365 13.86 -26.62 -5.58
N ILE A 366 13.80 -25.50 -6.32
CA ILE A 366 13.59 -25.48 -7.77
C ILE A 366 14.78 -24.82 -8.45
N VAL A 367 15.05 -25.22 -9.70
CA VAL A 367 16.14 -24.67 -10.51
C VAL A 367 15.55 -23.79 -11.61
N SER A 368 15.83 -22.49 -11.55
CA SER A 368 15.51 -21.52 -12.60
C SER A 368 16.46 -21.69 -13.79
N SER A 369 15.93 -21.59 -15.01
CA SER A 369 16.73 -21.60 -16.24
C SER A 369 17.56 -20.32 -16.46
N PHE A 370 17.40 -19.31 -15.59
CA PHE A 370 18.16 -18.06 -15.57
C PHE A 370 18.48 -17.61 -14.13
N PRO A 371 19.57 -16.85 -13.89
CA PRO A 371 19.89 -16.34 -12.56
C PRO A 371 18.84 -15.34 -12.06
N VAL A 372 18.05 -15.74 -11.06
CA VAL A 372 17.20 -14.81 -10.29
C VAL A 372 18.10 -13.92 -9.45
N THR A 373 17.82 -12.62 -9.38
CA THR A 373 18.66 -11.67 -8.64
C THR A 373 17.82 -10.80 -7.70
N ILE A 374 18.18 -10.77 -6.42
CA ILE A 374 17.60 -9.88 -5.39
C ILE A 374 18.70 -9.34 -4.47
N PHE A 375 18.60 -8.08 -4.05
CA PHE A 375 19.61 -7.40 -3.22
C PHE A 375 21.05 -7.53 -3.75
N GLY A 376 21.22 -7.59 -5.08
CA GLY A 376 22.51 -7.79 -5.76
C GLY A 376 23.08 -9.20 -5.70
N TYR A 377 22.38 -10.17 -5.10
CA TYR A 377 22.77 -11.59 -5.08
C TYR A 377 21.98 -12.38 -6.12
N SER A 378 22.69 -13.18 -6.92
CA SER A 378 22.12 -13.96 -8.03
C SER A 378 22.26 -15.47 -7.78
N SER A 379 21.20 -16.23 -8.06
CA SER A 379 21.19 -17.69 -7.98
C SER A 379 20.22 -18.29 -9.00
N THR A 380 20.54 -19.48 -9.52
CA THR A 380 19.57 -20.32 -10.24
C THR A 380 18.81 -21.24 -9.29
N ASN A 381 19.31 -21.48 -8.07
CA ASN A 381 18.61 -22.26 -7.06
C ASN A 381 17.65 -21.35 -6.29
N VAL A 382 16.38 -21.75 -6.22
CA VAL A 382 15.33 -21.05 -5.48
C VAL A 382 14.68 -22.03 -4.52
N TYR A 383 14.69 -21.72 -3.23
CA TYR A 383 14.10 -22.59 -2.20
C TYR A 383 12.72 -22.05 -1.82
N VAL A 384 11.67 -22.80 -2.14
CA VAL A 384 10.27 -22.39 -2.01
C VAL A 384 9.64 -23.08 -0.80
N SER A 385 9.11 -22.31 0.14
CA SER A 385 8.52 -22.81 1.39
C SER A 385 6.99 -22.83 1.31
N ILE A 386 6.36 -23.80 1.97
CA ILE A 386 4.89 -23.83 2.13
C ILE A 386 4.41 -22.57 2.86
N ASN A 387 5.18 -22.10 3.85
CA ASN A 387 4.87 -20.94 4.70
C ASN A 387 5.00 -19.56 4.00
N GLY A 388 4.80 -19.50 2.68
CA GLY A 388 4.67 -18.24 1.94
C GLY A 388 5.95 -17.39 1.90
N LEU A 389 7.12 -18.04 1.91
CA LEU A 389 8.44 -17.44 1.72
C LEU A 389 9.27 -18.21 0.69
N LEU A 390 10.28 -17.56 0.11
CA LEU A 390 11.30 -18.21 -0.70
C LEU A 390 12.66 -17.50 -0.59
N SER A 391 13.76 -18.22 -0.85
CA SER A 391 15.13 -17.70 -0.73
C SER A 391 16.05 -18.20 -1.84
N LEU A 392 17.20 -17.55 -2.04
CA LEU A 392 18.16 -17.88 -3.11
C LEU A 392 19.39 -18.70 -2.66
N ASP A 393 19.63 -18.79 -1.35
CA ASP A 393 20.87 -19.32 -0.76
C ASP A 393 20.67 -20.60 0.07
N LYS A 394 19.69 -20.64 0.98
CA LYS A 394 19.31 -21.85 1.73
C LYS A 394 17.80 -21.90 2.00
N GLY A 395 17.21 -23.08 2.01
CA GLY A 395 15.80 -23.26 2.37
C GLY A 395 15.49 -22.98 3.85
N ASN A 396 14.24 -22.61 4.14
CA ASN A 396 13.75 -22.33 5.49
C ASN A 396 12.25 -22.69 5.62
N THR A 397 11.87 -23.22 6.78
CA THR A 397 10.53 -23.75 7.05
C THR A 397 9.75 -22.97 8.12
N ILE A 398 10.28 -21.84 8.63
CA ILE A 398 9.66 -21.11 9.75
C ILE A 398 8.27 -20.58 9.36
N TYR A 399 7.22 -21.04 10.07
CA TYR A 399 5.85 -20.51 10.00
C TYR A 399 5.63 -19.23 10.83
N SER A 400 6.41 -19.07 11.91
CA SER A 400 6.24 -18.01 12.91
C SER A 400 6.74 -16.66 12.38
N TYR A 401 5.87 -15.98 11.64
CA TYR A 401 6.11 -14.68 11.02
C TYR A 401 6.34 -13.56 12.04
N GLN A 402 7.21 -12.62 11.65
CA GLN A 402 7.72 -11.51 12.48
C GLN A 402 7.85 -10.24 11.63
N PRO A 403 7.87 -9.03 12.21
CA PRO A 403 8.15 -7.84 11.44
C PRO A 403 9.59 -7.90 10.90
N LEU A 404 9.78 -7.46 9.66
CA LEU A 404 11.10 -7.35 9.07
C LEU A 404 11.77 -6.04 9.57
N PRO A 405 13.09 -6.04 9.86
CA PRO A 405 14.06 -7.10 9.62
C PRO A 405 13.99 -8.24 10.65
N TYR A 406 13.80 -9.48 10.18
CA TYR A 406 13.91 -10.67 11.02
C TYR A 406 15.25 -11.37 10.77
N ARG A 407 16.17 -11.27 11.73
CA ARG A 407 17.59 -11.68 11.63
C ARG A 407 17.95 -12.83 12.59
N SER A 408 17.07 -13.83 12.76
CA SER A 408 17.48 -15.06 13.44
C SER A 408 18.54 -15.81 12.62
N SER A 409 19.32 -16.69 13.25
CA SER A 409 20.35 -17.52 12.57
C SER A 409 19.83 -18.32 11.38
N ASP A 410 18.55 -18.69 11.47
CA ASP A 410 17.96 -19.68 10.59
C ASP A 410 17.33 -19.03 9.36
N MET A 411 16.88 -17.77 9.47
CA MET A 411 16.31 -17.00 8.36
C MET A 411 17.40 -16.69 7.31
N PRO A 412 17.20 -17.04 6.02
CA PRO A 412 18.19 -16.76 5.00
C PRO A 412 18.34 -15.26 4.73
N PRO A 413 19.55 -14.73 4.52
CA PRO A 413 19.79 -13.32 4.22
C PRO A 413 19.07 -12.81 2.96
N TYR A 414 18.86 -13.65 1.94
CA TYR A 414 18.25 -13.26 0.66
C TYR A 414 16.87 -13.93 0.52
N THR A 415 15.86 -13.35 1.21
CA THR A 415 14.53 -13.96 1.35
C THR A 415 13.43 -13.00 0.91
N LEU A 416 12.47 -13.55 0.17
CA LEU A 416 11.22 -12.91 -0.23
C LEU A 416 10.07 -13.49 0.57
N PHE A 417 9.16 -12.63 1.01
CA PHE A 417 8.00 -12.96 1.82
C PHE A 417 6.74 -12.48 1.08
N PRO A 418 6.25 -13.21 0.06
CA PRO A 418 4.97 -12.88 -0.57
C PRO A 418 3.79 -12.98 0.38
N PHE A 419 3.78 -13.94 1.30
CA PHE A 419 2.71 -14.08 2.30
C PHE A 419 3.19 -14.90 3.50
N TRP A 420 4.28 -14.46 4.15
CA TRP A 420 4.94 -15.27 5.16
C TRP A 420 4.08 -15.44 6.40
N CYS A 421 3.62 -16.68 6.61
CA CYS A 421 2.87 -17.12 7.78
C CYS A 421 2.66 -18.65 7.77
N ASP A 422 2.04 -19.17 8.83
CA ASP A 422 1.66 -20.59 9.01
C ASP A 422 0.61 -21.07 8.00
N LEU A 423 1.04 -21.83 6.99
CA LEU A 423 0.28 -22.26 5.81
C LEU A 423 0.42 -23.77 5.58
N TYR A 424 -0.58 -24.35 4.91
CA TYR A 424 -0.78 -25.79 4.84
C TYR A 424 -1.43 -26.21 3.52
N ILE A 425 -1.04 -27.38 3.01
CA ILE A 425 -1.71 -28.05 1.89
C ILE A 425 -2.47 -29.23 2.47
N TYR A 426 -3.81 -29.21 2.39
CA TYR A 426 -4.66 -30.29 2.89
C TYR A 426 -4.81 -31.38 1.85
N LYS A 427 -4.73 -32.63 2.32
CA LYS A 427 -5.01 -33.81 1.50
C LYS A 427 -6.40 -33.73 0.85
N ASP A 428 -6.51 -34.28 -0.36
CA ASP A 428 -7.74 -34.39 -1.16
C ASP A 428 -8.39 -33.02 -1.48
N THR A 429 -7.60 -31.93 -1.49
CA THR A 429 -8.01 -30.60 -1.94
C THR A 429 -7.23 -30.18 -3.18
N PRO A 430 -7.72 -29.23 -4.02
CA PRO A 430 -7.01 -28.73 -5.20
C PRO A 430 -5.85 -27.77 -4.86
N GLN A 431 -5.16 -28.01 -3.73
CA GLN A 431 -4.13 -27.16 -3.17
C GLN A 431 -2.72 -27.60 -3.58
N GLY A 432 -1.81 -26.63 -3.65
CA GLY A 432 -0.41 -26.86 -3.96
C GLY A 432 0.38 -25.58 -4.16
N ILE A 433 1.65 -25.76 -4.51
CA ILE A 433 2.54 -24.72 -4.98
C ILE A 433 3.02 -25.13 -6.36
N TYR A 434 2.98 -24.20 -7.30
CA TYR A 434 3.25 -24.43 -8.70
C TYR A 434 4.26 -23.40 -9.21
N TYR A 435 4.99 -23.73 -10.26
CA TYR A 435 5.79 -22.75 -10.98
C TYR A 435 5.62 -22.89 -12.49
N GLU A 436 5.92 -21.80 -13.20
CA GLU A 436 6.05 -21.77 -14.65
C GLU A 436 7.23 -20.84 -14.99
N ILE A 437 8.03 -21.23 -15.99
CA ILE A 437 8.97 -20.32 -16.64
C ILE A 437 8.38 -19.98 -18.01
N THR A 438 8.19 -18.68 -18.27
CA THR A 438 7.55 -18.18 -19.49
C THR A 438 8.48 -17.23 -20.25
N GLY A 439 8.37 -17.21 -21.58
CA GLY A 439 9.21 -16.39 -22.45
C GLY A 439 10.52 -17.07 -22.81
N GLU A 440 11.33 -16.39 -23.62
CA GLU A 440 12.61 -16.89 -24.12
C GLU A 440 13.76 -15.99 -23.67
N ALA A 441 14.99 -16.54 -23.62
CA ALA A 441 16.16 -15.76 -23.23
C ALA A 441 16.40 -14.58 -24.19
N PRO A 442 16.74 -13.36 -23.71
CA PRO A 442 17.06 -12.97 -22.33
C PRO A 442 15.87 -12.30 -21.60
N SER A 443 14.63 -12.67 -21.90
CA SER A 443 13.40 -12.05 -21.37
C SER A 443 12.44 -13.08 -20.74
N ARG A 444 13.01 -14.05 -20.01
CA ARG A 444 12.23 -15.04 -19.27
C ARG A 444 11.64 -14.46 -17.98
N SER A 445 10.54 -15.04 -17.54
CA SER A 445 9.93 -14.79 -16.23
C SER A 445 9.76 -16.12 -15.49
N LEU A 446 10.17 -16.16 -14.23
CA LEU A 446 9.87 -17.24 -13.30
C LEU A 446 8.68 -16.80 -12.45
N CYS A 447 7.58 -17.53 -12.56
CA CYS A 447 6.36 -17.32 -11.80
C CYS A 447 6.21 -18.48 -10.81
N ILE A 448 5.98 -18.19 -9.53
CA ILE A 448 5.76 -19.19 -8.46
C ILE A 448 4.44 -18.84 -7.78
N GLU A 449 3.49 -19.77 -7.76
CA GLU A 449 2.11 -19.54 -7.32
C GLU A 449 1.72 -20.52 -6.20
N TRP A 450 1.18 -19.98 -5.10
CA TRP A 450 0.64 -20.73 -3.98
C TRP A 450 -0.89 -20.72 -4.07
N TYR A 451 -1.49 -21.91 -3.95
CA TYR A 451 -2.91 -22.09 -3.68
C TYR A 451 -3.07 -23.01 -2.47
N VAL A 452 -3.16 -22.43 -1.28
CA VAL A 452 -2.99 -23.13 0.01
C VAL A 452 -4.02 -22.63 1.03
N SER A 453 -4.10 -23.26 2.21
CA SER A 453 -4.91 -22.76 3.34
C SER A 453 -4.06 -22.50 4.58
N ARG A 454 -4.67 -21.92 5.62
CA ARG A 454 -4.10 -21.78 6.97
C ARG A 454 -3.91 -23.17 7.61
N TYR A 455 -2.84 -23.34 8.39
CA TYR A 455 -2.77 -24.47 9.33
C TYR A 455 -3.96 -24.45 10.30
N ARG A 456 -4.57 -25.63 10.52
CA ARG A 456 -5.80 -25.88 11.31
C ARG A 456 -7.09 -25.16 10.85
N ASP A 457 -7.08 -24.44 9.74
CA ASP A 457 -8.28 -23.86 9.15
C ASP A 457 -8.31 -24.08 7.63
N ARG A 458 -8.94 -25.19 7.22
CA ARG A 458 -9.00 -25.67 5.82
C ARG A 458 -9.74 -24.70 4.90
N ASP A 459 -10.72 -23.98 5.43
CA ASP A 459 -11.58 -23.07 4.68
C ASP A 459 -10.98 -21.66 4.54
N GLN A 460 -9.90 -21.38 5.27
CA GLN A 460 -9.13 -20.14 5.20
C GLN A 460 -8.08 -20.20 4.09
N TYR A 461 -8.54 -20.05 2.84
CA TYR A 461 -7.72 -20.09 1.61
C TYR A 461 -6.88 -18.83 1.36
N TYR A 462 -5.73 -19.05 0.72
CA TYR A 462 -4.81 -18.03 0.20
C TYR A 462 -4.34 -18.40 -1.21
N HIS A 463 -4.36 -17.42 -2.10
CA HIS A 463 -4.02 -17.54 -3.50
C HIS A 463 -3.20 -16.33 -3.96
N PHE A 464 -1.90 -16.54 -4.11
CA PHE A 464 -0.94 -15.48 -4.41
C PHE A 464 0.24 -16.00 -5.23
N MET A 465 0.93 -15.09 -5.93
CA MET A 465 2.03 -15.44 -6.84
C MET A 465 3.18 -14.43 -6.73
N VAL A 466 4.41 -14.95 -6.87
CA VAL A 466 5.64 -14.19 -7.08
C VAL A 466 6.03 -14.25 -8.56
N ILE A 467 6.47 -13.13 -9.13
CA ILE A 467 7.05 -13.02 -10.47
C ILE A 467 8.44 -12.42 -10.35
N LEU A 468 9.41 -13.06 -11.01
CA LEU A 468 10.83 -12.69 -11.07
C LEU A 468 11.27 -12.69 -12.54
N GLU A 469 11.87 -11.61 -13.02
CA GLU A 469 12.12 -11.39 -14.46
C GLU A 469 13.61 -11.31 -14.79
N GLU A 470 14.05 -12.07 -15.79
CA GLU A 470 15.44 -12.11 -16.29
C GLU A 470 15.91 -10.72 -16.75
N ALA A 471 15.05 -10.01 -17.49
CA ALA A 471 15.33 -8.68 -18.00
C ALA A 471 15.24 -7.56 -16.92
N ARG A 472 14.79 -7.88 -15.70
CA ARG A 472 14.63 -6.91 -14.59
C ARG A 472 15.19 -7.45 -13.27
N PRO A 473 16.52 -7.65 -13.16
CA PRO A 473 17.15 -8.09 -11.92
C PRO A 473 16.86 -7.10 -10.77
N ASN A 474 16.74 -7.63 -9.55
CA ASN A 474 16.34 -6.94 -8.31
C ASN A 474 14.86 -6.50 -8.24
N TYR A 475 14.08 -6.62 -9.31
CA TYR A 475 12.63 -6.39 -9.27
C TYR A 475 11.89 -7.67 -8.91
N VAL A 476 10.99 -7.54 -7.93
CA VAL A 476 10.14 -8.62 -7.43
C VAL A 476 8.70 -8.13 -7.50
N THR A 477 7.80 -8.94 -8.07
CA THR A 477 6.36 -8.61 -8.10
C THR A 477 5.55 -9.68 -7.39
N TYR A 478 4.70 -9.28 -6.44
CA TYR A 478 3.69 -10.11 -5.80
C TYR A 478 2.30 -9.76 -6.34
N LYS A 479 1.47 -10.77 -6.59
CA LYS A 479 0.06 -10.63 -6.95
C LYS A 479 -0.83 -11.41 -5.99
N TYR A 480 -1.89 -10.78 -5.51
CA TYR A 480 -2.90 -11.40 -4.65
C TYR A 480 -4.20 -11.59 -5.42
N PHE A 481 -4.64 -12.85 -5.54
CA PHE A 481 -5.89 -13.21 -6.19
C PHE A 481 -7.00 -13.42 -5.15
N GLU A 482 -6.68 -14.09 -4.06
CA GLU A 482 -7.55 -14.25 -2.89
C GLU A 482 -6.70 -14.38 -1.61
N ALA A 483 -7.17 -13.80 -0.52
CA ALA A 483 -6.60 -14.00 0.82
C ALA A 483 -7.69 -13.63 1.82
N LEU A 484 -8.38 -14.61 2.39
CA LEU A 484 -9.64 -14.35 3.09
C LEU A 484 -9.50 -13.42 4.32
N ASP A 485 -8.33 -13.45 4.99
CA ASP A 485 -7.98 -12.55 6.11
C ASP A 485 -7.26 -11.26 5.67
N LYS A 486 -7.04 -11.09 4.36
CA LYS A 486 -6.35 -9.98 3.69
C LYS A 486 -4.93 -9.66 4.20
N GLY A 487 -4.25 -10.62 4.83
CA GLY A 487 -2.90 -10.42 5.40
C GLY A 487 -2.87 -9.92 6.85
N THR A 488 -4.01 -9.93 7.54
CA THR A 488 -4.07 -9.55 8.97
C THR A 488 -3.25 -10.46 9.89
N LYS A 489 -2.77 -11.61 9.40
CA LYS A 489 -1.92 -12.56 10.13
C LYS A 489 -0.76 -13.10 9.27
N CYS A 490 -0.01 -12.20 8.64
CA CYS A 490 1.24 -12.52 7.94
C CYS A 490 2.23 -11.34 7.91
N THR A 491 3.42 -11.61 7.39
CA THR A 491 4.43 -10.62 6.99
C THR A 491 4.57 -10.61 5.47
N ILE A 492 4.57 -9.43 4.86
CA ILE A 492 4.74 -9.26 3.41
C ILE A 492 5.88 -8.29 3.13
N GLY A 493 6.87 -8.71 2.35
CA GLY A 493 8.03 -7.90 2.02
C GLY A 493 9.18 -8.67 1.40
N ALA A 494 10.39 -8.10 1.48
CA ALA A 494 11.65 -8.69 1.05
C ALA A 494 12.77 -8.29 2.01
N GLN A 495 13.82 -9.12 2.09
CA GLN A 495 14.96 -8.91 2.98
C GLN A 495 16.27 -9.33 2.31
N GLY A 496 17.26 -8.44 2.44
CA GLY A 496 18.68 -8.70 2.15
C GLY A 496 19.51 -8.69 3.44
N PRO A 497 20.83 -8.96 3.37
CA PRO A 497 21.72 -8.91 4.55
C PRO A 497 21.63 -7.58 5.32
N ASN A 498 21.68 -6.46 4.59
CA ASN A 498 21.77 -5.10 5.13
C ASN A 498 20.57 -4.21 4.74
N SER A 499 19.55 -4.78 4.09
CA SER A 499 18.40 -4.04 3.55
C SER A 499 17.09 -4.78 3.85
N VAL A 500 15.97 -4.06 3.81
CA VAL A 500 14.64 -4.59 4.11
C VAL A 500 13.55 -3.73 3.46
N GLN A 501 12.56 -4.39 2.87
CA GLN A 501 11.38 -3.76 2.29
C GLN A 501 10.13 -4.46 2.82
N GLN A 502 9.56 -3.97 3.92
CA GLN A 502 8.28 -4.47 4.43
C GLN A 502 7.13 -3.64 3.84
N TRP A 503 6.18 -4.30 3.18
CA TRP A 503 4.94 -3.67 2.71
C TRP A 503 3.81 -3.82 3.73
N SER A 504 3.75 -4.96 4.42
CA SER A 504 2.75 -5.21 5.45
C SER A 504 3.22 -6.15 6.57
N TYR A 505 2.67 -5.96 7.76
CA TYR A 505 2.79 -6.87 8.91
C TYR A 505 1.52 -6.79 9.75
N ASN A 506 0.74 -7.87 9.81
CA ASN A 506 -0.58 -7.93 10.47
C ASN A 506 -1.58 -6.84 10.01
N GLU A 507 -1.66 -6.53 8.71
CA GLU A 507 -2.65 -5.54 8.20
C GLU A 507 -3.49 -6.13 7.06
N ALA A 508 -4.75 -5.70 6.96
CA ALA A 508 -5.70 -6.11 5.92
C ALA A 508 -5.42 -5.46 4.55
N LYS A 509 -4.21 -5.63 4.00
CA LYS A 509 -3.76 -4.98 2.75
C LYS A 509 -3.78 -5.89 1.52
N ALA A 510 -3.60 -7.21 1.68
CA ALA A 510 -3.56 -8.19 0.58
C ALA A 510 -4.97 -8.49 0.05
N LEU A 511 -5.61 -7.48 -0.55
CA LEU A 511 -6.92 -7.59 -1.17
C LEU A 511 -6.82 -8.29 -2.54
N PRO A 512 -7.87 -9.01 -2.98
CA PRO A 512 -8.00 -9.47 -4.36
C PRO A 512 -7.71 -8.36 -5.39
N GLY A 513 -6.78 -8.61 -6.30
CA GLY A 513 -6.38 -7.70 -7.37
C GLY A 513 -5.28 -6.72 -6.97
N VAL A 514 -4.70 -6.81 -5.76
CA VAL A 514 -3.54 -6.01 -5.37
C VAL A 514 -2.26 -6.60 -5.93
N GLN A 515 -1.45 -5.74 -6.54
CA GLN A 515 -0.07 -6.05 -6.93
C GLN A 515 0.90 -5.21 -6.08
N VAL A 516 1.99 -5.82 -5.61
CA VAL A 516 3.09 -5.15 -4.93
C VAL A 516 4.36 -5.38 -5.74
N THR A 517 5.06 -4.31 -6.11
CA THR A 517 6.36 -4.41 -6.78
C THR A 517 7.43 -3.80 -5.89
N ILE A 518 8.45 -4.60 -5.59
CA ILE A 518 9.60 -4.26 -4.75
C ILE A 518 10.85 -4.20 -5.63
N ASP A 519 11.55 -3.07 -5.60
CA ASP A 519 12.90 -2.94 -6.15
C ASP A 519 13.89 -3.10 -4.98
N THR A 520 14.53 -4.26 -4.92
CA THR A 520 15.48 -4.61 -3.85
C THR A 520 16.84 -3.91 -3.96
N ASN A 521 17.07 -3.15 -5.04
CA ASN A 521 18.26 -2.31 -5.23
C ASN A 521 18.01 -0.87 -4.76
N SER A 522 16.92 -0.22 -5.21
CA SER A 522 16.54 1.12 -4.71
C SER A 522 15.89 1.11 -3.34
N GLY A 523 15.40 -0.06 -2.89
CA GLY A 523 14.62 -0.22 -1.68
C GLY A 523 13.18 0.27 -1.80
N SER A 524 12.71 0.61 -3.00
CA SER A 524 11.35 1.11 -3.20
C SER A 524 10.31 -0.02 -3.16
N VAL A 525 9.15 0.31 -2.59
CA VAL A 525 7.97 -0.57 -2.51
C VAL A 525 6.81 0.19 -3.10
N THR A 526 6.20 -0.36 -4.14
CA THR A 526 5.07 0.24 -4.85
C THR A 526 3.87 -0.69 -4.84
N GLN A 527 2.68 -0.12 -4.70
CA GLN A 527 1.42 -0.84 -4.78
C GLN A 527 0.65 -0.38 -6.01
N SER A 528 0.09 -1.34 -6.74
CA SER A 528 -0.81 -1.11 -7.87
C SER A 528 -1.96 -2.14 -7.82
N THR A 529 -2.81 -2.13 -8.82
CA THR A 529 -3.91 -3.10 -8.96
C THR A 529 -3.90 -3.75 -10.33
N PHE A 530 -4.32 -5.00 -10.41
CA PHE A 530 -4.51 -5.75 -11.64
C PHE A 530 -5.94 -6.34 -11.69
N PRO A 531 -6.54 -6.53 -12.88
CA PRO A 531 -7.84 -7.18 -13.00
C PRO A 531 -7.71 -8.67 -12.67
N ILE A 532 -8.59 -9.18 -11.80
CA ILE A 532 -8.82 -10.62 -11.68
C ILE A 532 -9.80 -11.02 -12.78
N THR A 533 -9.37 -11.92 -13.66
CA THR A 533 -10.24 -12.66 -14.57
C THR A 533 -10.78 -13.88 -13.83
N ASN A 534 -12.09 -13.92 -13.61
CA ASN A 534 -12.81 -15.09 -13.08
C ASN A 534 -12.91 -16.22 -14.11
#